data_AF-A0A3Q9LKH2-F1
#
_entry.id   AF-A0A3Q9LKH2-F1
#
_cell.length_a   1.000
_cell.length_b   1.000
_cell.length_c   1.000
_cell.angle_alpha   90.00
_cell.angle_beta   90.00
_cell.angle_gamma   90.00
#
_symmetry.space_group_name_H-M   'P 1'
#
loop_
_entity.id
_entity.type
_entity.pdbx_description
1 polymer ?
#
loop_
_entity_poly.entity_id
_entity_poly.type
_entity_poly.pdbx_seq_one_letter_code
_entity_poly.pdbx_strand_id
1 'polypeptide(L)'
;MLKRKKIKPITLGDVTIIDDGKLRKAITAASLGNAMEWFDFGVYGFVAYALGKVFFPGADPSVQMIAALATFSVPFLIRPLGGLFFGMLGDKYGRQKILAITIVIMSISTFCIGLIPSYATIGIWAPILLLLCKMAQGFSVGGEYTGASIFVAEYSPDRKRGFMGSWLDFGSIAGFVLGAGVVVLISTIVGEENFLEWGWRIPFFIALPLGIIGLYLRHALEETPAFQQHVDKLEQGDREGLQDGPKVSFKEIATKHWRSLLSCIGLVIATNVTYYMLLTYMPSYLSHNLHYSEDHGVLIIIAIMIGMLFVQPVMGLLSDRFGRRPFVIMGSIALFALAIPAFILINSNVIGLIFAGLLMLAVILNCFTGVMASTLPAMFPTHIRYSALAAAFNISVLIAGLTPTLAAWLVESSQDLMMPAYYLMVIAVIGLVTGISMKETANRPLKGATPAASDIQEAKEILGEHYDNIEQKIDDIDQEIAELQVKRSRLVQQHPRIDE
;
A
#
# COMPACT_ATOMS: atom_id res chain seq x y z
N MET A 1 -35.73 -5.84 30.55
CA MET A 1 -35.05 -4.54 30.82
C MET A 1 -33.75 -4.47 30.02
N LEU A 2 -33.73 -3.71 28.92
CA LEU A 2 -32.51 -3.43 28.18
C LEU A 2 -31.59 -2.57 29.07
N LYS A 3 -30.43 -3.10 29.48
CA LYS A 3 -29.39 -2.31 30.16
C LYS A 3 -29.00 -1.15 29.25
N ARG A 4 -29.52 0.05 29.52
CA ARG A 4 -29.06 1.30 28.90
C ARG A 4 -27.57 1.44 29.21
N LYS A 5 -26.72 1.19 28.21
CA LYS A 5 -25.30 1.55 28.27
C LYS A 5 -25.27 3.07 28.49
N LYS A 6 -24.86 3.55 29.66
CA LYS A 6 -24.66 4.98 29.90
C LYS A 6 -23.50 5.42 29.01
N ILE A 7 -23.82 6.10 27.90
CA ILE A 7 -22.82 6.72 27.03
C ILE A 7 -22.44 8.03 27.70
N LYS A 8 -21.17 8.19 28.09
CA LYS A 8 -20.66 9.47 28.60
C LYS A 8 -20.47 10.44 27.42
N PRO A 9 -20.86 11.72 27.54
CA PRO A 9 -20.61 12.71 26.50
C PRO A 9 -19.10 12.93 26.33
N ILE A 10 -18.66 13.09 25.08
CA ILE A 10 -17.27 13.37 24.74
C ILE A 10 -16.95 14.80 25.17
N THR A 11 -15.84 14.98 25.87
CA THR A 11 -15.37 16.29 26.36
C THR A 11 -14.06 16.67 25.67
N LEU A 12 -13.60 17.92 25.86
CA LEU A 12 -12.33 18.39 25.30
C LEU A 12 -11.12 17.56 25.76
N GLY A 13 -11.20 16.95 26.95
CA GLY A 13 -10.15 16.06 27.46
C GLY A 13 -10.11 14.68 26.78
N ASP A 14 -11.17 14.30 26.06
CA ASP A 14 -11.23 13.03 25.33
C ASP A 14 -10.68 13.14 23.90
N VAL A 15 -10.55 14.38 23.38
CA VAL A 15 -9.96 14.66 22.06
C VAL A 15 -8.43 14.62 22.18
N THR A 16 -7.80 13.79 21.36
CA THR A 16 -6.34 13.69 21.37
C THR A 16 -5.74 14.82 20.54
N ILE A 17 -4.90 15.65 21.16
CA ILE A 17 -4.15 16.71 20.47
C ILE A 17 -2.80 16.13 20.07
N ILE A 18 -2.52 16.15 18.77
CA ILE A 18 -1.29 15.61 18.20
C ILE A 18 -0.15 16.62 18.35
N ASP A 19 1.02 16.14 18.79
CA ASP A 19 2.25 16.91 18.83
C ASP A 19 2.92 16.91 17.43
N ASP A 20 3.05 18.09 16.82
CA ASP A 20 3.61 18.28 15.47
C ASP A 20 5.06 17.78 15.33
N GLY A 21 5.88 17.93 16.38
CA GLY A 21 7.27 17.48 16.37
C GLY A 21 7.35 15.95 16.33
N LYS A 22 6.55 15.29 17.17
CA LYS A 22 6.44 13.82 17.18
C LYS A 22 5.83 13.31 15.89
N LEU A 23 4.81 13.99 15.34
CA LEU A 23 4.18 13.67 14.07
C LEU A 23 5.18 13.68 12.91
N ARG A 24 5.94 14.76 12.74
CA ARG A 24 6.93 14.87 11.65
C ARG A 24 8.02 13.81 11.76
N LYS A 25 8.51 13.55 12.97
CA LYS A 25 9.50 12.49 13.22
C LYS A 25 8.95 11.12 12.85
N ALA A 26 7.72 10.82 13.26
CA ALA A 26 7.04 9.57 12.97
C ALA A 26 6.84 9.35 11.45
N ILE A 27 6.30 10.35 10.74
CA ILE A 27 6.08 10.28 9.29
C ILE A 27 7.40 10.14 8.54
N THR A 28 8.42 10.93 8.89
CA THR A 28 9.71 10.89 8.20
C THR A 28 10.37 9.52 8.36
N ALA A 29 10.35 8.96 9.57
CA ALA A 29 10.93 7.66 9.84
C ALA A 29 10.17 6.52 9.14
N ALA A 30 8.83 6.55 9.13
CA ALA A 30 8.01 5.59 8.40
C ALA A 30 8.25 5.66 6.88
N SER A 31 8.30 6.88 6.33
CA SER A 31 8.52 7.13 4.90
C SER A 31 9.91 6.70 4.46
N LEU A 32 10.94 6.99 5.28
CA LEU A 32 12.32 6.59 5.00
C LEU A 32 12.49 5.07 5.09
N GLY A 33 11.89 4.43 6.10
CA GLY A 33 11.80 2.98 6.23
C GLY A 33 11.25 2.32 4.97
N ASN A 34 10.12 2.83 4.50
CA ASN A 34 9.47 2.37 3.29
C ASN A 34 10.30 2.66 2.02
N ALA A 35 10.97 3.81 1.93
CA ALA A 35 11.88 4.12 0.83
C ALA A 35 13.03 3.10 0.71
N MET A 36 13.58 2.63 1.84
CA MET A 36 14.61 1.60 1.83
C MET A 36 14.08 0.25 1.34
N GLU A 37 12.85 -0.13 1.69
CA GLU A 37 12.20 -1.34 1.15
C GLU A 37 12.05 -1.24 -0.38
N TRP A 38 11.54 -0.12 -0.88
CA TRP A 38 11.26 0.07 -2.29
C TRP A 38 12.50 0.33 -3.15
N PHE A 39 13.64 0.69 -2.55
CA PHE A 39 14.92 0.77 -3.22
C PHE A 39 15.30 -0.57 -3.87
N ASP A 40 15.18 -1.68 -3.14
CA ASP A 40 15.54 -3.02 -3.63
C ASP A 40 14.64 -3.47 -4.79
N PHE A 41 13.35 -3.10 -4.74
CA PHE A 41 12.39 -3.35 -5.82
C PHE A 41 12.72 -2.51 -7.07
N GLY A 42 13.11 -1.24 -6.88
CA GLY A 42 13.58 -0.37 -7.96
C GLY A 42 14.84 -0.92 -8.62
N VAL A 43 15.86 -1.25 -7.84
CA VAL A 43 17.09 -1.89 -8.35
C VAL A 43 16.75 -3.14 -9.15
N TYR A 44 15.95 -4.04 -8.60
CA TYR A 44 15.64 -5.29 -9.29
C TYR A 44 14.85 -5.07 -10.59
N GLY A 45 13.83 -4.20 -10.58
CA GLY A 45 13.02 -3.93 -11.76
C GLY A 45 13.84 -3.45 -12.95
N PHE A 46 14.84 -2.60 -12.70
CA PHE A 46 15.71 -2.05 -13.75
C PHE A 46 16.88 -2.97 -14.12
N VAL A 47 17.28 -3.90 -13.24
CA VAL A 47 18.33 -4.90 -13.54
C VAL A 47 17.73 -6.20 -14.10
N ALA A 48 16.40 -6.37 -14.08
CA ALA A 48 15.70 -7.61 -14.46
C ALA A 48 16.09 -8.12 -15.86
N TYR A 49 16.26 -7.21 -16.83
CA TYR A 49 16.73 -7.56 -18.17
C TYR A 49 18.14 -8.18 -18.16
N ALA A 50 19.09 -7.55 -17.45
CA ALA A 50 20.45 -8.08 -17.30
C ALA A 50 20.43 -9.44 -16.59
N LEU A 51 19.61 -9.59 -15.54
CA LEU A 51 19.45 -10.87 -14.83
C LEU A 51 18.88 -11.97 -15.73
N GLY A 52 17.95 -11.62 -16.63
CA GLY A 52 17.41 -12.54 -17.63
C GLY A 52 18.52 -13.15 -18.49
N LYS A 53 19.44 -12.31 -18.99
CA LYS A 53 20.60 -12.76 -19.78
C LYS A 53 21.62 -13.55 -18.95
N VAL A 54 21.94 -13.08 -17.74
CA VAL A 54 23.01 -13.64 -16.89
C VAL A 54 22.64 -14.98 -16.26
N PHE A 55 21.38 -15.15 -15.86
CA PHE A 55 20.92 -16.33 -15.12
C PHE A 55 20.14 -17.34 -15.97
N PHE A 56 19.67 -16.97 -17.16
CA PHE A 56 18.96 -17.87 -18.06
C PHE A 56 19.55 -17.87 -19.48
N PRO A 57 20.89 -18.03 -19.66
CA PRO A 57 21.50 -18.05 -20.97
C PRO A 57 21.02 -19.26 -21.79
N GLY A 58 20.60 -19.02 -23.04
CA GLY A 58 20.13 -20.06 -23.96
C GLY A 58 18.61 -20.24 -24.03
N ALA A 59 17.83 -19.57 -23.17
CA ALA A 59 16.40 -19.41 -23.38
C ALA A 59 16.12 -18.29 -24.40
N ASP A 60 15.00 -18.36 -25.11
CA ASP A 60 14.55 -17.27 -25.99
C ASP A 60 14.41 -15.96 -25.19
N PRO A 61 14.68 -14.79 -25.77
CA PRO A 61 14.64 -13.50 -25.07
C PRO A 61 13.33 -13.26 -24.28
N SER A 62 12.18 -13.65 -24.85
CA SER A 62 10.88 -13.55 -24.18
C SER A 62 10.80 -14.43 -22.92
N VAL A 63 11.39 -15.63 -22.96
CA VAL A 63 11.44 -16.55 -21.80
C VAL A 63 12.37 -16.01 -20.72
N GLN A 64 13.50 -15.41 -21.11
CA GLN A 64 14.42 -14.75 -20.16
C GLN A 64 13.73 -13.61 -19.41
N MET A 65 13.00 -12.75 -20.12
CA MET A 65 12.23 -11.66 -19.52
C MET A 65 11.14 -12.18 -18.59
N ILE A 66 10.34 -13.15 -19.03
CA ILE A 66 9.28 -13.74 -18.21
C ILE A 66 9.88 -14.41 -16.96
N ALA A 67 11.01 -15.10 -17.06
CA ALA A 67 11.68 -15.72 -15.92
C ALA A 67 12.21 -14.69 -14.91
N ALA A 68 12.78 -13.59 -15.39
CA ALA A 68 13.22 -12.48 -14.53
C ALA A 68 12.05 -11.80 -13.82
N LEU A 69 10.94 -11.53 -14.53
CA LEU A 69 9.72 -10.97 -13.95
C LEU A 69 9.03 -11.97 -12.99
N ALA A 70 9.03 -13.26 -13.31
CA ALA A 70 8.52 -14.29 -12.41
C ALA A 70 9.29 -14.31 -11.09
N THR A 71 10.61 -14.10 -11.15
CA THR A 71 11.47 -13.97 -9.97
C THR A 71 11.16 -12.71 -9.15
N PHE A 72 10.72 -11.62 -9.80
CA PHE A 72 10.14 -10.44 -9.11
C PHE A 72 8.82 -10.78 -8.42
N SER A 73 8.01 -11.69 -8.97
CA SER A 73 6.73 -12.08 -8.39
C SER A 73 6.86 -12.97 -7.13
N VAL A 74 7.94 -13.74 -7.01
CA VAL A 74 8.15 -14.72 -5.93
C VAL A 74 8.08 -14.13 -4.52
N PRO A 75 8.71 -12.98 -4.21
CA PRO A 75 8.57 -12.34 -2.91
C PRO A 75 7.12 -12.19 -2.46
N PHE A 76 6.22 -11.79 -3.37
CA PHE A 76 4.81 -11.58 -3.06
C PHE A 76 4.05 -12.88 -2.74
N LEU A 77 4.51 -14.03 -3.27
CA LEU A 77 3.97 -15.35 -2.90
C LEU A 77 4.31 -15.72 -1.46
N ILE A 78 5.47 -15.29 -0.97
CA ILE A 78 5.98 -15.63 0.36
C ILE A 78 5.59 -14.61 1.43
N ARG A 79 5.28 -13.36 1.05
CA ARG A 79 4.83 -12.28 1.95
C ARG A 79 3.74 -12.70 2.94
N PRO A 80 2.65 -13.39 2.57
CA PRO A 80 1.63 -13.83 3.53
C PRO A 80 2.20 -14.72 4.66
N LEU A 81 3.12 -15.63 4.32
CA LEU A 81 3.77 -16.51 5.29
C LEU A 81 4.67 -15.72 6.24
N GLY A 82 5.42 -14.77 5.68
CA GLY A 82 6.25 -13.84 6.44
C GLY A 82 5.46 -12.98 7.42
N GLY A 83 4.35 -12.39 6.95
CA GLY A 83 3.47 -11.58 7.77
C GLY A 83 2.83 -12.35 8.93
N LEU A 84 2.43 -13.61 8.70
CA LEU A 84 1.93 -14.49 9.76
C LEU A 84 3.03 -14.83 10.78
N PHE A 85 4.21 -15.24 10.30
CA PHE A 85 5.32 -15.66 11.16
C PHE A 85 5.88 -14.50 12.00
N PHE A 86 6.27 -13.40 11.35
CA PHE A 86 6.81 -12.23 12.04
C PHE A 86 5.73 -11.45 12.80
N GLY A 87 4.46 -11.53 12.41
CA GLY A 87 3.35 -10.99 13.19
C GLY A 87 3.24 -11.67 14.56
N MET A 88 3.17 -13.00 14.58
CA MET A 88 3.12 -13.77 15.84
C MET A 88 4.37 -13.57 16.70
N LEU A 89 5.55 -13.51 16.09
CA LEU A 89 6.80 -13.21 16.81
C LEU A 89 6.81 -11.78 17.36
N GLY A 90 6.28 -10.81 16.61
CA GLY A 90 6.23 -9.41 17.00
C GLY A 90 5.34 -9.20 18.22
N ASP A 91 4.18 -9.86 18.25
CA ASP A 91 3.27 -9.83 19.39
C ASP A 91 3.86 -10.50 20.64
N LYS A 92 4.80 -11.46 20.48
CA LYS A 92 5.44 -12.18 21.59
C LYS A 92 6.74 -11.54 22.10
N TYR A 93 7.57 -11.01 21.20
CA TYR A 93 8.94 -10.56 21.49
C TYR A 93 9.15 -9.05 21.33
N GLY A 94 8.13 -8.31 20.88
CA GLY A 94 8.15 -6.87 20.65
C GLY A 94 8.27 -6.52 19.16
N ARG A 95 7.49 -5.52 18.71
CA ARG A 95 7.39 -5.14 17.30
C ARG A 95 8.66 -4.51 16.78
N GLN A 96 9.28 -3.62 17.56
CA GLN A 96 10.55 -2.98 17.17
C GLN A 96 11.66 -4.00 16.87
N LYS A 97 11.82 -5.02 17.73
CA LYS A 97 12.87 -6.04 17.58
C LYS A 97 12.66 -6.90 16.33
N ILE A 98 11.42 -7.31 16.07
CA ILE A 98 11.12 -8.12 14.89
C ILE A 98 11.28 -7.30 13.60
N LEU A 99 10.86 -6.03 13.58
CA LEU A 99 11.08 -5.15 12.44
C LEU A 99 12.57 -4.89 12.15
N ALA A 100 13.42 -4.89 13.18
CA ALA A 100 14.87 -4.81 13.00
C ALA A 100 15.43 -6.08 12.34
N ILE A 101 14.98 -7.27 12.78
CA ILE A 101 15.38 -8.57 12.18
C ILE A 101 14.95 -8.65 10.71
N THR A 102 13.76 -8.18 10.37
CA THR A 102 13.27 -8.23 8.98
C THR A 102 14.11 -7.35 8.05
N ILE A 103 14.51 -6.16 8.48
CA ILE A 103 15.42 -5.28 7.71
C ILE A 103 16.76 -5.98 7.46
N VAL A 104 17.33 -6.64 8.47
CA VAL A 104 18.59 -7.37 8.34
C VAL A 104 18.47 -8.52 7.35
N ILE A 105 17.40 -9.33 7.45
CA ILE A 105 17.13 -10.43 6.51
C ILE A 105 17.01 -9.90 5.08
N MET A 106 16.24 -8.82 4.89
CA MET A 106 16.06 -8.19 3.58
C MET A 106 17.41 -7.75 3.01
N SER A 107 18.17 -6.95 3.76
CA SER A 107 19.42 -6.33 3.31
C SER A 107 20.52 -7.37 3.01
N ILE A 108 20.65 -8.40 3.86
CA ILE A 108 21.58 -9.50 3.63
C ILE A 108 21.16 -10.29 2.38
N SER A 109 19.86 -10.57 2.22
CA SER A 109 19.36 -11.30 1.05
C SER A 109 19.61 -10.51 -0.24
N THR A 110 19.41 -9.20 -0.23
CA THR A 110 19.72 -8.32 -1.37
C THR A 110 21.21 -8.33 -1.69
N PHE A 111 22.06 -8.19 -0.68
CA PHE A 111 23.51 -8.26 -0.84
C PHE A 111 23.97 -9.60 -1.43
N CYS A 112 23.40 -10.72 -0.95
CA CYS A 112 23.70 -12.05 -1.45
C CYS A 112 23.39 -12.21 -2.94
N ILE A 113 22.37 -11.53 -3.49
CA ILE A 113 22.07 -11.56 -4.93
C ILE A 113 23.27 -11.08 -5.75
N GLY A 114 23.94 -10.00 -5.30
CA GLY A 114 25.13 -9.48 -5.97
C GLY A 114 26.33 -10.43 -5.94
N LEU A 115 26.35 -11.42 -5.04
CA LEU A 115 27.42 -12.43 -4.93
C LEU A 115 27.19 -13.66 -5.82
N ILE A 116 25.98 -13.86 -6.34
CA ILE A 116 25.63 -15.08 -7.08
C ILE A 116 26.46 -15.13 -8.39
N PRO A 117 27.23 -16.21 -8.65
CA PRO A 117 27.92 -16.40 -9.93
C PRO A 117 26.93 -16.57 -11.09
N SER A 118 27.38 -16.28 -12.32
CA SER A 118 26.54 -16.43 -13.52
C SER A 118 26.14 -17.90 -13.77
N TYR A 119 25.11 -18.11 -14.59
CA TYR A 119 24.72 -19.46 -15.00
C TYR A 119 25.85 -20.19 -15.75
N ALA A 120 26.71 -19.48 -16.48
CA ALA A 120 27.88 -20.07 -17.13
C ALA A 120 28.86 -20.71 -16.13
N THR A 121 28.88 -20.22 -14.88
CA THR A 121 29.80 -20.71 -13.83
C THR A 121 29.20 -21.84 -12.99
N ILE A 122 27.94 -21.72 -12.58
CA ILE A 122 27.31 -22.66 -11.62
C ILE A 122 26.02 -23.33 -12.12
N GLY A 123 25.66 -23.09 -13.39
CA GLY A 123 24.47 -23.65 -14.03
C GLY A 123 23.17 -23.25 -13.32
N ILE A 124 22.25 -24.22 -13.23
CA ILE A 124 20.90 -24.04 -12.65
C ILE A 124 20.91 -23.55 -11.20
N TRP A 125 22.02 -23.70 -10.47
CA TRP A 125 22.13 -23.17 -9.11
C TRP A 125 22.05 -21.64 -9.06
N ALA A 126 22.42 -20.93 -10.13
CA ALA A 126 22.35 -19.47 -10.15
C ALA A 126 20.91 -18.94 -9.99
N PRO A 127 19.93 -19.34 -10.84
CA PRO A 127 18.54 -18.94 -10.64
C PRO A 127 17.91 -19.54 -9.37
N ILE A 128 18.34 -20.72 -8.90
CA ILE A 128 17.85 -21.28 -7.62
C ILE A 128 18.28 -20.43 -6.43
N LEU A 129 19.55 -20.02 -6.36
CA LEU A 129 20.05 -19.14 -5.29
C LEU A 129 19.37 -17.77 -5.34
N LEU A 130 19.14 -17.24 -6.55
CA LEU A 130 18.41 -16.00 -6.75
C LEU A 130 16.98 -16.13 -6.19
N LEU A 131 16.31 -17.23 -6.49
CA LEU A 131 14.97 -17.54 -5.99
C LEU A 131 14.95 -17.62 -4.46
N LEU A 132 15.92 -18.31 -3.86
CA LEU A 132 16.02 -18.42 -2.39
C LEU A 132 16.23 -17.06 -1.72
N CYS A 133 17.10 -16.20 -2.27
CA CYS A 133 17.28 -14.84 -1.78
C CYS A 133 15.99 -14.03 -1.88
N LYS A 134 15.27 -14.15 -3.00
CA LYS A 134 13.97 -13.49 -3.21
C LYS A 134 12.87 -13.99 -2.28
N MET A 135 12.85 -15.28 -1.99
CA MET A 135 11.93 -15.85 -1.01
C MET A 135 12.21 -15.30 0.39
N ALA A 136 13.49 -15.18 0.78
CA ALA A 136 13.88 -14.58 2.05
C ALA A 136 13.49 -13.08 2.14
N GLN A 137 13.70 -12.31 1.08
CA GLN A 137 13.23 -10.91 0.99
C GLN A 137 11.69 -10.80 1.12
N GLY A 138 10.95 -11.65 0.40
CA GLY A 138 9.49 -11.67 0.49
C GLY A 138 8.99 -12.02 1.88
N PHE A 139 9.67 -12.98 2.53
CA PHE A 139 9.35 -13.39 3.89
C PHE A 139 9.55 -12.26 4.91
N SER A 140 10.59 -11.44 4.79
CA SER A 140 10.82 -10.32 5.73
C SER A 140 9.80 -9.18 5.61
N VAL A 141 9.21 -9.01 4.43
CA VAL A 141 8.47 -7.79 4.04
C VAL A 141 6.94 -7.88 4.26
N GLY A 142 6.45 -9.01 4.78
CA GLY A 142 5.01 -9.33 4.86
C GLY A 142 4.13 -8.42 5.73
N GLY A 143 4.67 -7.60 6.64
CA GLY A 143 3.87 -6.75 7.56
C GLY A 143 4.25 -5.26 7.55
N GLU A 144 5.25 -4.89 6.77
CA GLU A 144 5.94 -3.60 6.90
C GLU A 144 5.09 -2.41 6.44
N TYR A 145 4.62 -2.44 5.19
CA TYR A 145 3.76 -1.39 4.64
C TYR A 145 2.48 -1.19 5.46
N THR A 146 1.81 -2.28 5.85
CA THR A 146 0.58 -2.20 6.64
C THR A 146 0.82 -1.62 8.03
N GLY A 147 1.94 -1.99 8.67
CA GLY A 147 2.35 -1.41 9.96
C GLY A 147 2.66 0.08 9.85
N ALA A 148 3.41 0.49 8.83
CA ALA A 148 3.75 1.89 8.57
C ALA A 148 2.50 2.75 8.28
N SER A 149 1.57 2.24 7.48
CA SER A 149 0.31 2.95 7.19
C SER A 149 -0.57 3.14 8.42
N ILE A 150 -0.67 2.13 9.30
CA ILE A 150 -1.38 2.24 10.57
C ILE A 150 -0.68 3.24 11.49
N PHE A 151 0.65 3.17 11.59
CA PHE A 151 1.45 4.08 12.40
C PHE A 151 1.23 5.53 11.99
N VAL A 152 1.35 5.84 10.70
CA VAL A 152 1.10 7.19 10.18
C VAL A 152 -0.35 7.60 10.43
N ALA A 153 -1.32 6.72 10.20
CA ALA A 153 -2.73 7.02 10.40
C ALA A 153 -3.12 7.29 11.87
N GLU A 154 -2.50 6.59 12.82
CA GLU A 154 -2.79 6.74 14.25
C GLU A 154 -2.12 7.98 14.86
N TYR A 155 -1.01 8.44 14.28
CA TYR A 155 -0.37 9.70 14.67
C TYR A 155 -0.97 10.92 13.97
N SER A 156 -1.73 10.73 12.89
CA SER A 156 -2.24 11.84 12.09
C SER A 156 -3.56 12.40 12.64
N PRO A 157 -3.73 13.73 12.65
CA PRO A 157 -5.04 14.35 12.86
C PRO A 157 -6.07 13.86 11.83
N ASP A 158 -7.33 13.73 12.24
CA ASP A 158 -8.39 13.11 11.41
C ASP A 158 -8.62 13.87 10.09
N ARG A 159 -8.49 15.20 10.12
CA ARG A 159 -8.66 16.10 8.96
C ARG A 159 -7.46 16.18 8.02
N LYS A 160 -6.26 15.74 8.46
CA LYS A 160 -5.00 15.84 7.69
C LYS A 160 -4.43 14.46 7.33
N ARG A 161 -5.17 13.39 7.60
CA ARG A 161 -4.69 12.00 7.47
C ARG A 161 -4.32 11.61 6.03
N GLY A 162 -5.01 12.15 5.03
CA GLY A 162 -4.69 11.95 3.61
C GLY A 162 -3.35 12.56 3.25
N PHE A 163 -3.13 13.83 3.59
CA PHE A 163 -1.86 14.51 3.36
C PHE A 163 -0.71 13.82 4.10
N MET A 164 -0.87 13.49 5.38
CA MET A 164 0.18 12.81 6.14
C MET A 164 0.45 11.39 5.64
N GLY A 165 -0.60 10.65 5.28
CA GLY A 165 -0.50 9.32 4.68
C GLY A 165 0.25 9.33 3.34
N SER A 166 0.07 10.37 2.52
CA SER A 166 0.71 10.46 1.20
C SER A 166 2.23 10.51 1.24
N TRP A 167 2.84 10.94 2.36
CA TRP A 167 4.29 10.91 2.54
C TRP A 167 4.86 9.49 2.64
N LEU A 168 4.06 8.52 3.10
CA LEU A 168 4.48 7.12 3.12
C LEU A 168 4.71 6.61 1.69
N ASP A 169 3.75 6.85 0.81
CA ASP A 169 3.82 6.48 -0.62
C ASP A 169 4.84 7.34 -1.40
N PHE A 170 5.03 8.61 -1.00
CA PHE A 170 6.17 9.41 -1.49
C PHE A 170 7.48 8.69 -1.18
N GLY A 171 7.62 8.15 0.04
CA GLY A 171 8.75 7.30 0.43
C GLY A 171 8.91 6.10 -0.51
N SER A 172 7.83 5.37 -0.83
CA SER A 172 7.87 4.24 -1.77
C SER A 172 8.46 4.65 -3.12
N ILE A 173 7.91 5.71 -3.72
CA ILE A 173 8.30 6.17 -5.05
C ILE A 173 9.74 6.71 -5.02
N ALA A 174 10.12 7.44 -3.97
CA ALA A 174 11.46 7.99 -3.82
C ALA A 174 12.50 6.87 -3.70
N GLY A 175 12.21 5.84 -2.91
CA GLY A 175 13.02 4.62 -2.82
C GLY A 175 13.21 3.96 -4.18
N PHE A 176 12.12 3.75 -4.90
CA PHE A 176 12.13 3.14 -6.23
C PHE A 176 12.96 3.96 -7.24
N VAL A 177 12.78 5.28 -7.26
CA VAL A 177 13.54 6.21 -8.11
C VAL A 177 15.02 6.20 -7.79
N LEU A 178 15.39 6.18 -6.50
CA LEU A 178 16.78 6.09 -6.08
C LEU A 178 17.40 4.77 -6.53
N GLY A 179 16.68 3.66 -6.38
CA GLY A 179 17.12 2.35 -6.88
C GLY A 179 17.34 2.34 -8.39
N ALA A 180 16.35 2.83 -9.15
CA ALA A 180 16.44 2.98 -10.60
C ALA A 180 17.59 3.90 -11.03
N GLY A 181 17.71 5.07 -10.39
CA GLY A 181 18.74 6.06 -10.69
C GLY A 181 20.16 5.55 -10.42
N VAL A 182 20.35 4.75 -9.36
CA VAL A 182 21.64 4.08 -9.09
C VAL A 182 22.00 3.10 -10.20
N VAL A 183 21.03 2.30 -10.67
CA VAL A 183 21.24 1.35 -11.77
C VAL A 183 21.64 2.08 -13.05
N VAL A 184 20.92 3.16 -13.41
CA VAL A 184 21.24 3.98 -14.58
C VAL A 184 22.62 4.60 -14.47
N LEU A 185 22.92 5.24 -13.32
CA LEU A 185 24.21 5.89 -13.11
C LEU A 185 25.38 4.92 -13.30
N ILE A 186 25.26 3.70 -12.75
CA ILE A 186 26.27 2.66 -12.89
C ILE A 186 26.36 2.18 -14.34
N SER A 187 25.22 1.92 -15.00
CA SER A 187 25.16 1.51 -16.40
C SER A 187 25.85 2.53 -17.32
N THR A 188 25.55 3.82 -17.14
CA THR A 188 26.13 4.91 -17.95
C THR A 188 27.64 5.08 -17.72
N ILE A 189 28.12 4.92 -16.48
CA ILE A 189 29.56 5.05 -16.16
C ILE A 189 30.37 3.87 -16.71
N VAL A 190 29.84 2.66 -16.57
CA VAL A 190 30.57 1.41 -16.84
C VAL A 190 30.39 0.95 -18.30
N GLY A 191 29.30 1.34 -18.97
CA GLY A 191 28.93 0.92 -20.31
C GLY A 191 28.17 -0.42 -20.33
N GLU A 192 27.35 -0.64 -21.36
CA GLU A 192 26.42 -1.78 -21.44
C GLU A 192 27.10 -3.15 -21.33
N GLU A 193 28.21 -3.36 -22.06
CA GLU A 193 28.94 -4.64 -22.04
C GLU A 193 29.47 -4.97 -20.63
N ASN A 194 30.18 -4.03 -20.01
CA ASN A 194 30.72 -4.20 -18.66
C ASN A 194 29.60 -4.27 -17.60
N PHE A 195 28.46 -3.62 -17.84
CA PHE A 195 27.31 -3.68 -16.95
C PHE A 195 26.74 -5.10 -16.88
N LEU A 196 26.61 -5.77 -18.03
CA LEU A 196 26.17 -7.17 -18.10
C LEU A 196 27.19 -8.15 -17.50
N GLU A 197 28.49 -7.86 -17.61
CA GLU A 197 29.54 -8.72 -17.03
C GLU A 197 29.58 -8.65 -15.50
N TRP A 198 29.67 -7.43 -14.93
CA TRP A 198 29.88 -7.25 -13.49
C TRP A 198 29.16 -6.05 -12.88
N GLY A 199 28.86 -5.01 -13.66
CA GLY A 199 28.27 -3.76 -13.14
C GLY A 199 26.92 -3.94 -12.45
N TRP A 200 26.09 -4.89 -12.92
CA TRP A 200 24.79 -5.22 -12.34
C TRP A 200 24.85 -5.64 -10.86
N ARG A 201 26.01 -6.06 -10.35
CA ARG A 201 26.20 -6.50 -8.95
C ARG A 201 26.26 -5.33 -7.97
N ILE A 202 26.78 -4.18 -8.40
CA ILE A 202 27.06 -3.02 -7.54
C ILE A 202 25.79 -2.46 -6.86
N PRO A 203 24.64 -2.28 -7.56
CA PRO A 203 23.41 -1.83 -6.92
C PRO A 203 22.98 -2.72 -5.75
N PHE A 204 23.17 -4.03 -5.85
CA PHE A 204 22.84 -4.99 -4.79
C PHE A 204 23.78 -4.87 -3.58
N PHE A 205 25.04 -4.49 -3.80
CA PHE A 205 25.97 -4.26 -2.69
C PHE A 205 25.66 -3.00 -1.87
N ILE A 206 25.11 -1.97 -2.53
CA ILE A 206 24.68 -0.72 -1.87
C ILE A 206 23.51 -0.94 -0.90
N ALA A 207 22.72 -2.00 -1.11
CA ALA A 207 21.62 -2.34 -0.21
C ALA A 207 22.07 -2.66 1.23
N LEU A 208 23.28 -3.20 1.43
CA LEU A 208 23.77 -3.54 2.76
C LEU A 208 24.05 -2.29 3.64
N PRO A 209 24.80 -1.27 3.18
CA PRO A 209 24.90 0.02 3.86
C PRO A 209 23.54 0.68 4.13
N LEU A 210 22.62 0.66 3.15
CA LEU A 210 21.28 1.21 3.33
C LEU A 210 20.51 0.46 4.42
N GLY A 211 20.64 -0.87 4.46
CA GLY A 211 20.08 -1.71 5.51
C GLY A 211 20.57 -1.36 6.92
N ILE A 212 21.86 -1.06 7.06
CA ILE A 212 22.46 -0.63 8.34
C ILE A 212 21.89 0.73 8.78
N ILE A 213 21.76 1.68 7.84
CA ILE A 213 21.12 2.97 8.10
C ILE A 213 19.66 2.75 8.52
N GLY A 214 18.94 1.85 7.85
CA GLY A 214 17.56 1.51 8.19
C GLY A 214 17.42 0.90 9.56
N LEU A 215 18.33 0.00 9.94
CA LEU A 215 18.38 -0.59 11.27
C LEU A 215 18.58 0.47 12.36
N TYR A 216 19.48 1.44 12.13
CA TYR A 216 19.73 2.55 13.04
C TYR A 216 18.48 3.42 13.21
N LEU A 217 17.81 3.78 12.11
CA LEU A 217 16.59 4.58 12.14
C LEU A 217 15.43 3.86 12.85
N ARG A 218 15.32 2.54 12.67
CA ARG A 218 14.31 1.70 13.35
C ARG A 218 14.54 1.62 14.85
N HIS A 219 15.80 1.59 15.29
CA HIS A 219 16.16 1.64 16.71
C HIS A 219 15.79 2.97 17.38
N ALA A 220 15.72 4.06 16.61
CA ALA A 220 15.37 5.39 17.10
C ALA A 220 13.85 5.66 17.18
N LEU A 221 13.02 4.73 16.69
CA LEU A 221 11.56 4.80 16.77
C LEU A 221 11.08 4.20 18.10
N GLU A 222 10.33 4.98 18.88
CA GLU A 222 9.62 4.52 20.06
C GLU A 222 8.41 3.64 19.67
N GLU A 223 8.05 2.68 20.51
CA GLU A 223 6.85 1.84 20.30
C GLU A 223 5.59 2.72 20.21
N THR A 224 4.60 2.26 19.44
CA THR A 224 3.38 3.04 19.21
C THR A 224 2.63 3.30 20.54
N PRO A 225 2.07 4.49 20.80
CA PRO A 225 1.35 4.82 22.02
C PRO A 225 0.22 3.84 22.33
N ALA A 226 -0.44 3.31 21.29
CA ALA A 226 -1.47 2.28 21.44
C ALA A 226 -0.91 0.92 21.89
N PHE A 227 0.29 0.53 21.41
CA PHE A 227 0.99 -0.66 21.87
C PHE A 227 1.55 -0.47 23.28
N GLN A 228 2.15 0.69 23.56
CA GLN A 228 2.66 1.02 24.89
C GLN A 228 1.53 1.02 25.93
N GLN A 229 0.39 1.64 25.64
CA GLN A 229 -0.79 1.58 26.51
C GLN A 229 -1.35 0.15 26.67
N HIS A 230 -1.15 -0.72 25.68
CA HIS A 230 -1.57 -2.12 25.79
C HIS A 230 -0.60 -2.93 26.67
N VAL A 231 0.71 -2.68 26.53
CA VAL A 231 1.79 -3.24 27.36
C VAL A 231 1.68 -2.74 28.80
N ASP A 232 1.43 -1.45 29.01
CA ASP A 232 1.25 -0.85 30.34
C ASP A 232 0.00 -1.42 31.04
N LYS A 233 -1.07 -1.74 30.28
CA LYS A 233 -2.24 -2.49 30.79
C LYS A 233 -1.93 -3.96 31.08
N LEU A 234 -1.03 -4.59 30.31
CA LEU A 234 -0.54 -5.95 30.54
C LEU A 234 0.35 -6.02 31.80
N GLU A 235 1.15 -4.98 32.08
CA GLU A 235 1.99 -4.89 33.27
C GLU A 235 1.20 -4.61 34.57
N GLN A 236 0.01 -4.00 34.47
CA GLN A 236 -0.83 -3.64 35.62
C GLN A 236 -1.72 -4.76 36.18
N GLY A 237 -1.63 -6.02 35.71
CA GLY A 237 -2.10 -7.17 36.50
C GLY A 237 -2.93 -8.26 35.83
N ASP A 238 -3.26 -8.18 34.54
CA ASP A 238 -4.00 -9.25 33.84
C ASP A 238 -3.04 -10.36 33.34
N ARG A 239 -2.40 -11.08 34.27
CA ARG A 239 -1.62 -12.28 33.96
C ARG A 239 -2.45 -13.45 33.41
N GLU A 240 -3.79 -13.41 33.54
CA GLU A 240 -4.68 -14.39 32.90
C GLU A 240 -4.81 -14.20 31.38
N GLY A 241 -4.50 -13.01 30.86
CA GLY A 241 -4.48 -12.73 29.41
C GLY A 241 -3.31 -13.38 28.65
N LEU A 242 -2.37 -14.04 29.33
CA LEU A 242 -1.19 -14.68 28.73
C LEU A 242 -1.50 -15.96 27.95
N GLN A 243 -2.63 -16.64 28.21
CA GLN A 243 -3.03 -17.83 27.44
C GLN A 243 -3.92 -17.49 26.24
N ASP A 244 -4.53 -16.30 26.27
CA ASP A 244 -5.40 -15.73 25.24
C ASP A 244 -4.95 -14.30 24.92
N GLY A 245 -3.71 -14.12 24.44
CA GLY A 245 -3.40 -12.91 23.64
C GLY A 245 -4.50 -12.75 22.59
N PRO A 246 -4.96 -11.53 22.25
CA PRO A 246 -6.23 -11.35 21.55
C PRO A 246 -6.27 -12.26 20.34
N LYS A 247 -6.97 -13.40 20.48
CA LYS A 247 -7.11 -14.40 19.44
C LYS A 247 -8.06 -13.78 18.46
N VAL A 248 -7.56 -12.85 17.65
CA VAL A 248 -8.32 -12.28 16.55
C VAL A 248 -8.54 -13.44 15.61
N SER A 249 -9.69 -14.08 15.78
CA SER A 249 -10.03 -15.25 14.99
C SER A 249 -10.14 -14.77 13.56
N PHE A 250 -9.30 -15.27 12.66
CA PHE A 250 -9.44 -15.03 11.22
C PHE A 250 -10.88 -15.32 10.75
N LYS A 251 -11.56 -16.27 11.42
CA LYS A 251 -12.98 -16.57 11.24
C LYS A 251 -13.87 -15.38 11.59
N GLU A 252 -13.59 -14.63 12.66
CA GLU A 252 -14.33 -13.43 13.03
C GLU A 252 -14.14 -12.30 12.01
N ILE A 253 -12.91 -12.07 11.54
CA ILE A 253 -12.63 -11.09 10.49
C ILE A 253 -13.40 -11.45 9.21
N ALA A 254 -13.29 -12.72 8.78
CA ALA A 254 -13.90 -13.21 7.55
C ALA A 254 -15.44 -13.30 7.60
N THR A 255 -16.06 -13.34 8.79
CA THR A 255 -17.53 -13.43 8.93
C THR A 255 -18.16 -12.08 9.27
N LYS A 256 -17.63 -11.35 10.25
CA LYS A 256 -18.22 -10.08 10.72
C LYS A 256 -17.77 -8.87 9.89
N HIS A 257 -16.57 -8.92 9.30
CA HIS A 257 -15.97 -7.78 8.60
C HIS A 257 -15.72 -8.01 7.11
N TRP A 258 -16.34 -9.03 6.51
CA TRP A 258 -16.11 -9.45 5.11
C TRP A 258 -16.29 -8.32 4.08
N ARG A 259 -17.27 -7.42 4.26
CA ARG A 259 -17.47 -6.27 3.34
C ARG A 259 -16.29 -5.28 3.37
N SER A 260 -15.74 -5.03 4.56
CA SER A 260 -14.56 -4.18 4.72
C SER A 260 -13.31 -4.89 4.19
N LEU A 261 -13.23 -6.21 4.37
CA LEU A 261 -12.17 -7.05 3.80
C LEU A 261 -12.17 -7.00 2.27
N LEU A 262 -13.32 -7.22 1.61
CA LEU A 262 -13.42 -7.15 0.15
C LEU A 262 -13.13 -5.74 -0.39
N SER A 263 -13.62 -4.70 0.28
CA SER A 263 -13.33 -3.31 -0.12
C SER A 263 -11.85 -2.98 0.05
N CYS A 264 -11.20 -3.51 1.09
CA CYS A 264 -9.76 -3.39 1.25
C CYS A 264 -9.01 -4.13 0.13
N ILE A 265 -9.44 -5.36 -0.17
CA ILE A 265 -8.79 -6.18 -1.20
C ILE A 265 -8.89 -5.53 -2.57
N GLY A 266 -10.09 -5.12 -2.98
CA GLY A 266 -10.30 -4.49 -4.28
C GLY A 266 -9.54 -3.17 -4.44
N LEU A 267 -9.43 -2.36 -3.37
CA LEU A 267 -8.65 -1.13 -3.39
C LEU A 267 -7.16 -1.44 -3.56
N VAL A 268 -6.62 -2.39 -2.78
CA VAL A 268 -5.20 -2.75 -2.86
C VAL A 268 -4.86 -3.37 -4.21
N ILE A 269 -5.74 -4.22 -4.78
CA ILE A 269 -5.58 -4.76 -6.13
C ILE A 269 -5.55 -3.63 -7.16
N ALA A 270 -6.55 -2.74 -7.18
CA ALA A 270 -6.62 -1.64 -8.14
C ALA A 270 -5.37 -0.75 -8.09
N THR A 271 -4.91 -0.40 -6.88
CA THR A 271 -3.71 0.41 -6.70
C THR A 271 -2.44 -0.34 -7.12
N ASN A 272 -2.19 -1.52 -6.56
CA ASN A 272 -0.90 -2.21 -6.73
C ASN A 272 -0.73 -2.81 -8.12
N VAL A 273 -1.81 -3.28 -8.75
CA VAL A 273 -1.73 -3.72 -10.15
C VAL A 273 -1.30 -2.56 -11.04
N THR A 274 -1.97 -1.41 -10.91
CA THR A 274 -1.64 -0.22 -11.70
C THR A 274 -0.21 0.26 -11.40
N TYR A 275 0.20 0.17 -10.13
CA TYR A 275 1.56 0.49 -9.68
C TYR A 275 2.62 -0.41 -10.31
N TYR A 276 2.49 -1.74 -10.20
CA TYR A 276 3.47 -2.68 -10.76
C TYR A 276 3.44 -2.70 -12.29
N MET A 277 2.29 -2.47 -12.91
CA MET A 277 2.19 -2.29 -14.35
C MET A 277 3.07 -1.11 -14.79
N LEU A 278 2.86 0.07 -14.21
CA LEU A 278 3.56 1.29 -14.60
C LEU A 278 5.05 1.28 -14.23
N LEU A 279 5.38 0.87 -13.00
CA LEU A 279 6.73 1.09 -12.45
C LEU A 279 7.66 -0.11 -12.62
N THR A 280 7.12 -1.33 -12.75
CA THR A 280 7.92 -2.55 -12.88
C THR A 280 7.87 -3.12 -14.29
N TYR A 281 6.68 -3.23 -14.89
CA TYR A 281 6.55 -3.85 -16.22
C TYR A 281 6.88 -2.91 -17.38
N MET A 282 6.44 -1.64 -17.33
CA MET A 282 6.65 -0.70 -18.44
C MET A 282 8.12 -0.53 -18.87
N PRO A 283 9.14 -0.48 -17.96
CA PRO A 283 10.53 -0.44 -18.40
C PRO A 283 10.89 -1.60 -19.33
N SER A 284 10.50 -2.83 -18.98
CA SER A 284 10.73 -4.01 -19.82
C SER A 284 9.87 -4.03 -21.07
N TYR A 285 8.62 -3.54 -21.01
CA TYR A 285 7.75 -3.43 -22.20
C TYR A 285 8.35 -2.47 -23.25
N LEU A 286 8.88 -1.32 -22.81
CA LEU A 286 9.51 -0.36 -23.72
C LEU A 286 10.78 -0.93 -24.37
N SER A 287 11.63 -1.64 -23.62
CA SER A 287 12.87 -2.18 -24.16
C SER A 287 12.66 -3.47 -24.97
N HIS A 288 11.89 -4.43 -24.46
CA HIS A 288 11.70 -5.74 -25.08
C HIS A 288 10.67 -5.72 -26.21
N ASN A 289 9.47 -5.17 -25.97
CA ASN A 289 8.37 -5.22 -26.94
C ASN A 289 8.40 -4.06 -27.95
N LEU A 290 8.86 -2.88 -27.54
CA LEU A 290 8.93 -1.70 -28.42
C LEU A 290 10.34 -1.37 -28.92
N HIS A 291 11.34 -2.16 -28.51
CA HIS A 291 12.73 -2.04 -28.96
C HIS A 291 13.37 -0.66 -28.73
N TYR A 292 12.91 0.08 -27.72
CA TYR A 292 13.61 1.29 -27.29
C TYR A 292 14.92 0.92 -26.62
N SER A 293 15.97 1.71 -26.89
CA SER A 293 17.22 1.60 -26.12
C SER A 293 16.91 1.70 -24.63
N GLU A 294 17.50 0.82 -23.83
CA GLU A 294 17.26 0.72 -22.39
C GLU A 294 17.40 2.08 -21.70
N ASP A 295 18.44 2.85 -22.03
CA ASP A 295 18.67 4.16 -21.46
C ASP A 295 17.48 5.14 -21.65
N HIS A 296 16.90 5.18 -22.84
CA HIS A 296 15.80 6.11 -23.13
C HIS A 296 14.49 5.70 -22.45
N GLY A 297 14.12 4.42 -22.50
CA GLY A 297 12.90 3.92 -21.86
C GLY A 297 12.95 4.10 -20.33
N VAL A 298 14.12 3.88 -19.76
CA VAL A 298 14.37 4.03 -18.33
C VAL A 298 14.32 5.50 -17.89
N LEU A 299 14.95 6.41 -18.62
CA LEU A 299 14.93 7.84 -18.30
C LEU A 299 13.52 8.44 -18.34
N ILE A 300 12.68 8.01 -19.29
CA ILE A 300 11.27 8.42 -19.35
C ILE A 300 10.52 8.01 -18.07
N ILE A 301 10.68 6.76 -17.63
CA ILE A 301 10.03 6.26 -16.41
C ILE A 301 10.54 6.99 -15.16
N ILE A 302 11.85 7.23 -15.05
CA ILE A 302 12.42 8.02 -13.94
C ILE A 302 11.83 9.43 -13.92
N ALA A 303 11.75 10.10 -15.07
CA ALA A 303 11.17 11.45 -15.16
C ALA A 303 9.70 11.46 -14.69
N ILE A 304 8.94 10.42 -15.03
CA ILE A 304 7.55 10.26 -14.61
C ILE A 304 7.45 10.04 -13.10
N MET A 305 8.28 9.14 -12.54
CA MET A 305 8.30 8.89 -11.11
C MET A 305 8.68 10.16 -10.31
N ILE A 306 9.65 10.95 -10.80
CA ILE A 306 9.97 12.26 -10.21
C ILE A 306 8.75 13.18 -10.25
N GLY A 307 8.02 13.22 -11.37
CA GLY A 307 6.76 13.96 -11.46
C GLY A 307 5.72 13.48 -10.44
N MET A 308 5.59 12.16 -10.25
CA MET A 308 4.68 11.57 -9.26
C MET A 308 5.00 12.01 -7.83
N LEU A 309 6.29 12.18 -7.47
CA LEU A 309 6.69 12.64 -6.13
C LEU A 309 6.08 13.99 -5.78
N PHE A 310 5.94 14.92 -6.74
CA PHE A 310 5.34 16.22 -6.50
C PHE A 310 3.80 16.17 -6.45
N VAL A 311 3.20 15.27 -7.23
CA VAL A 311 1.75 15.11 -7.31
C VAL A 311 1.19 14.38 -6.09
N GLN A 312 1.96 13.46 -5.51
CA GLN A 312 1.51 12.57 -4.43
C GLN A 312 1.03 13.35 -3.17
N PRO A 313 1.77 14.33 -2.61
CA PRO A 313 1.28 15.14 -1.49
C PRO A 313 0.04 15.98 -1.84
N VAL A 314 -0.03 16.47 -3.08
CA VAL A 314 -1.17 17.26 -3.56
C VAL A 314 -2.43 16.39 -3.58
N MET A 315 -2.35 15.15 -4.10
CA MET A 315 -3.47 14.21 -4.09
C MET A 315 -3.90 13.85 -2.67
N GLY A 316 -2.95 13.64 -1.75
CA GLY A 316 -3.24 13.45 -0.32
C GLY A 316 -4.05 14.59 0.27
N LEU A 317 -3.62 15.83 0.03
CA LEU A 317 -4.31 17.04 0.50
C LEU A 317 -5.70 17.21 -0.13
N LEU A 318 -5.83 16.98 -1.43
CA LEU A 318 -7.12 17.06 -2.11
C LEU A 318 -8.09 15.98 -1.61
N SER A 319 -7.59 14.79 -1.25
CA SER A 319 -8.41 13.72 -0.70
C SER A 319 -9.01 14.04 0.67
N ASP A 320 -8.31 14.83 1.48
CA ASP A 320 -8.84 15.31 2.77
C ASP A 320 -9.96 16.33 2.57
N ARG A 321 -9.89 17.12 1.49
CA ARG A 321 -10.90 18.14 1.16
C ARG A 321 -12.14 17.58 0.46
N PHE A 322 -11.94 16.74 -0.56
CA PHE A 322 -13.03 16.25 -1.41
C PHE A 322 -13.57 14.88 -1.01
N GLY A 323 -12.93 14.20 -0.05
CA GLY A 323 -13.25 12.82 0.30
C GLY A 323 -12.33 11.83 -0.41
N ARG A 324 -12.14 10.64 0.17
CA ARG A 324 -11.25 9.60 -0.38
C ARG A 324 -11.98 8.67 -1.35
N ARG A 325 -13.29 8.46 -1.14
CA ARG A 325 -14.11 7.63 -2.03
C ARG A 325 -14.21 8.18 -3.45
N PRO A 326 -14.40 9.51 -3.67
CA PRO A 326 -14.41 10.08 -5.02
C PRO A 326 -13.11 9.82 -5.80
N PHE A 327 -11.94 9.88 -5.16
CA PHE A 327 -10.67 9.62 -5.83
C PHE A 327 -10.56 8.18 -6.34
N VAL A 328 -11.01 7.19 -5.56
CA VAL A 328 -11.03 5.80 -6.00
C VAL A 328 -11.98 5.60 -7.18
N ILE A 329 -13.16 6.23 -7.15
CA ILE A 329 -14.14 6.15 -8.25
C ILE A 329 -13.60 6.85 -9.51
N MET A 330 -13.13 8.09 -9.40
CA MET A 330 -12.59 8.86 -10.51
C MET A 330 -11.36 8.18 -11.11
N GLY A 331 -10.42 7.72 -10.28
CA GLY A 331 -9.26 6.97 -10.72
C GLY A 331 -9.65 5.70 -11.47
N SER A 332 -10.70 5.00 -11.02
CA SER A 332 -11.19 3.77 -11.66
C SER A 332 -11.90 4.05 -12.99
N ILE A 333 -12.74 5.09 -13.07
CA ILE A 333 -13.37 5.51 -14.33
C ILE A 333 -12.30 5.96 -15.34
N ALA A 334 -11.34 6.77 -14.88
CA ALA A 334 -10.22 7.23 -15.70
C ALA A 334 -9.37 6.05 -16.17
N LEU A 335 -9.03 5.09 -15.30
CA LEU A 335 -8.27 3.90 -15.68
C LEU A 335 -9.01 3.08 -16.75
N PHE A 336 -10.33 2.88 -16.60
CA PHE A 336 -11.13 2.14 -17.57
C PHE A 336 -11.18 2.85 -18.94
N ALA A 337 -11.43 4.16 -18.95
CA ALA A 337 -11.61 4.92 -20.18
C ALA A 337 -10.28 5.26 -20.88
N LEU A 338 -9.22 5.52 -20.11
CA LEU A 338 -7.96 6.05 -20.61
C LEU A 338 -6.86 5.01 -20.77
N ALA A 339 -7.02 3.76 -20.29
CA ALA A 339 -6.04 2.71 -20.52
C ALA A 339 -5.75 2.48 -22.01
N ILE A 340 -6.79 2.35 -22.85
CA ILE A 340 -6.60 2.17 -24.30
C ILE A 340 -5.91 3.40 -24.93
N PRO A 341 -6.40 4.65 -24.76
CA PRO A 341 -5.71 5.84 -25.24
C PRO A 341 -4.25 5.93 -24.79
N ALA A 342 -3.96 5.63 -23.52
CA ALA A 342 -2.60 5.65 -23.00
C ALA A 342 -1.69 4.65 -23.73
N PHE A 343 -2.15 3.42 -23.96
CA PHE A 343 -1.37 2.43 -24.69
C PHE A 343 -1.25 2.74 -26.19
N ILE A 344 -2.23 3.38 -26.82
CA ILE A 344 -2.08 3.89 -28.20
C ILE A 344 -0.96 4.94 -28.26
N LEU A 345 -0.90 5.85 -27.29
CA LEU A 345 0.15 6.86 -27.20
C LEU A 345 1.53 6.23 -26.93
N ILE A 346 1.59 5.19 -26.09
CA ILE A 346 2.83 4.43 -25.80
C ILE A 346 3.32 3.67 -27.05
N ASN A 347 2.41 3.13 -27.86
CA ASN A 347 2.74 2.40 -29.08
C ASN A 347 3.00 3.30 -30.31
N SER A 348 2.99 4.63 -30.14
CA SER A 348 3.03 5.61 -31.25
C SER A 348 4.39 5.81 -31.91
N ASN A 349 5.46 5.22 -31.36
CA ASN A 349 6.85 5.44 -31.74
C ASN A 349 7.38 6.89 -31.61
N VAL A 350 6.64 7.78 -30.94
CA VAL A 350 7.04 9.17 -30.71
C VAL A 350 7.28 9.38 -29.21
N ILE A 351 8.51 9.73 -28.83
CA ILE A 351 8.93 9.90 -27.42
C ILE A 351 7.98 10.80 -26.63
N GLY A 352 7.56 11.93 -27.21
CA GLY A 352 6.64 12.87 -26.54
C GLY A 352 5.26 12.27 -26.27
N LEU A 353 4.75 11.42 -27.18
CA LEU A 353 3.47 10.74 -26.99
C LEU A 353 3.60 9.58 -26.00
N ILE A 354 4.73 8.85 -26.01
CA ILE A 354 5.04 7.81 -25.02
C ILE A 354 5.03 8.40 -23.61
N PHE A 355 5.76 9.51 -23.43
CA PHE A 355 5.77 10.24 -22.17
C PHE A 355 4.35 10.66 -21.75
N ALA A 356 3.54 11.20 -22.67
CA ALA A 356 2.17 11.60 -22.38
C ALA A 356 1.28 10.40 -21.98
N GLY A 357 1.40 9.25 -22.65
CA GLY A 357 0.65 8.03 -22.31
C GLY A 357 1.03 7.46 -20.95
N LEU A 358 2.32 7.40 -20.64
CA LEU A 358 2.80 6.97 -19.33
C LEU A 358 2.45 7.97 -18.22
N LEU A 359 2.55 9.28 -18.49
CA LEU A 359 2.14 10.33 -17.55
C LEU A 359 0.64 10.25 -17.24
N MET A 360 -0.19 9.94 -18.25
CA MET A 360 -1.62 9.72 -18.07
C MET A 360 -1.88 8.57 -17.08
N LEU A 361 -1.21 7.43 -17.26
CA LEU A 361 -1.30 6.31 -16.30
C LEU A 361 -0.76 6.70 -14.91
N ALA A 362 0.31 7.51 -14.85
CA ALA A 362 0.90 7.97 -13.59
C ALA A 362 -0.06 8.87 -12.80
N VAL A 363 -0.76 9.80 -13.46
CA VAL A 363 -1.76 10.67 -12.81
C VAL A 363 -2.93 9.83 -12.29
N ILE A 364 -3.40 8.85 -13.06
CA ILE A 364 -4.45 7.92 -12.64
C ILE A 364 -4.00 7.12 -11.42
N LEU A 365 -2.76 6.60 -11.43
CA LEU A 365 -2.17 5.88 -10.31
C LEU A 365 -2.13 6.73 -9.04
N ASN A 366 -1.78 8.02 -9.16
CA ASN A 366 -1.73 8.97 -8.04
C ASN A 366 -3.11 9.16 -7.36
N CYS A 367 -4.21 9.02 -8.09
CA CYS A 367 -5.55 9.03 -7.49
C CYS A 367 -5.77 7.85 -6.51
N PHE A 368 -5.09 6.73 -6.74
CA PHE A 368 -5.18 5.55 -5.88
C PHE A 368 -4.14 5.58 -4.76
N THR A 369 -2.86 5.79 -5.10
CA THR A 369 -1.76 5.80 -4.12
C THR A 369 -1.94 6.94 -3.12
N GLY A 370 -2.39 8.13 -3.55
CA GLY A 370 -2.59 9.28 -2.68
C GLY A 370 -3.60 9.07 -1.54
N VAL A 371 -4.51 8.10 -1.67
CA VAL A 371 -5.57 7.82 -0.68
C VAL A 371 -5.40 6.48 0.04
N MET A 372 -4.47 5.64 -0.40
CA MET A 372 -4.35 4.26 0.10
C MET A 372 -3.94 4.22 1.57
N ALA A 373 -2.83 4.88 1.94
CA ALA A 373 -2.30 4.89 3.30
C ALA A 373 -3.29 5.45 4.34
N SER A 374 -4.19 6.37 3.95
CA SER A 374 -5.16 7.00 4.84
C SER A 374 -6.50 6.26 4.93
N THR A 375 -6.86 5.51 3.88
CA THR A 375 -8.14 4.80 3.77
C THR A 375 -8.08 3.42 4.42
N LEU A 376 -6.99 2.68 4.20
CA LEU A 376 -6.85 1.30 4.65
C LEU A 376 -6.99 1.14 6.18
N PRO A 377 -6.30 1.92 7.04
CA PRO A 377 -6.43 1.80 8.50
C PRO A 377 -7.84 2.17 9.00
N ALA A 378 -8.55 3.05 8.30
CA ALA A 378 -9.89 3.51 8.67
C ALA A 378 -11.00 2.48 8.37
N MET A 379 -10.73 1.47 7.55
CA MET A 379 -11.70 0.42 7.22
C MET A 379 -11.98 -0.51 8.40
N PHE A 380 -11.00 -0.71 9.29
CA PHE A 380 -11.07 -1.70 10.36
C PHE A 380 -11.06 -1.08 11.78
N PRO A 381 -11.81 -1.65 12.73
CA PRO A 381 -11.76 -1.28 14.15
C PRO A 381 -10.37 -1.49 14.76
N THR A 382 -9.97 -0.62 15.71
CA THR A 382 -8.63 -0.63 16.35
C THR A 382 -8.18 -2.02 16.82
N HIS A 383 -9.05 -2.79 17.48
CA HIS A 383 -8.71 -4.08 18.07
C HIS A 383 -8.42 -5.21 17.06
N ILE A 384 -8.82 -5.08 15.79
CA ILE A 384 -8.51 -6.04 14.72
C ILE A 384 -7.73 -5.42 13.56
N ARG A 385 -7.43 -4.12 13.62
CA ARG A 385 -6.95 -3.32 12.49
C ARG A 385 -5.69 -3.91 11.86
N TYR A 386 -4.69 -4.22 12.68
CA TYR A 386 -3.42 -4.74 12.21
C TYR A 386 -3.57 -6.08 11.48
N SER A 387 -4.17 -7.09 12.12
CA SER A 387 -4.31 -8.43 11.55
C SER A 387 -5.23 -8.45 10.34
N ALA A 388 -6.35 -7.72 10.37
CA ALA A 388 -7.29 -7.65 9.24
C ALA A 388 -6.66 -6.95 8.04
N LEU A 389 -5.95 -5.85 8.26
CA LEU A 389 -5.27 -5.11 7.20
C LEU A 389 -4.12 -5.92 6.61
N ALA A 390 -3.27 -6.52 7.44
CA ALA A 390 -2.16 -7.36 6.99
C ALA A 390 -2.66 -8.53 6.14
N ALA A 391 -3.74 -9.21 6.57
CA ALA A 391 -4.32 -10.31 5.81
C ALA A 391 -4.86 -9.85 4.44
N ALA A 392 -5.69 -8.80 4.44
CA ALA A 392 -6.27 -8.26 3.21
C ALA A 392 -5.19 -7.78 2.23
N PHE A 393 -4.19 -7.05 2.74
CA PHE A 393 -3.11 -6.50 1.94
C PHE A 393 -2.26 -7.59 1.31
N ASN A 394 -1.84 -8.60 2.08
CA ASN A 394 -1.04 -9.71 1.56
C ASN A 394 -1.78 -10.55 0.51
N ILE A 395 -3.07 -10.84 0.71
CA ILE A 395 -3.91 -11.53 -0.30
C ILE A 395 -3.99 -10.72 -1.59
N SER A 396 -4.09 -9.39 -1.48
CA SER A 396 -4.22 -8.51 -2.63
C SER A 396 -2.91 -8.36 -3.39
N VAL A 397 -1.81 -8.19 -2.66
CA VAL A 397 -0.47 -8.04 -3.22
C VAL A 397 0.02 -9.35 -3.83
N LEU A 398 -0.45 -10.51 -3.35
CA LEU A 398 -0.25 -11.79 -4.03
C LEU A 398 -0.73 -11.74 -5.49
N ILE A 399 -1.93 -11.19 -5.72
CA ILE A 399 -2.52 -11.05 -7.04
C ILE A 399 -1.79 -9.96 -7.83
N ALA A 400 -1.59 -8.79 -7.20
CA ALA A 400 -0.98 -7.65 -7.87
C ALA A 400 0.49 -7.89 -8.25
N GLY A 401 1.27 -8.59 -7.43
CA GLY A 401 2.67 -8.90 -7.67
C GLY A 401 2.92 -9.83 -8.86
N LEU A 402 1.88 -10.55 -9.32
CA LEU A 402 1.91 -11.35 -10.54
C LEU A 402 1.70 -10.51 -11.81
N THR A 403 1.29 -9.23 -11.68
CA THR A 403 0.96 -8.37 -12.82
C THR A 403 2.05 -8.30 -13.88
N PRO A 404 3.33 -8.01 -13.56
CA PRO A 404 4.36 -7.87 -14.60
C PRO A 404 4.55 -9.17 -15.40
N THR A 405 4.58 -10.31 -14.71
CA THR A 405 4.75 -11.64 -15.30
C THR A 405 3.55 -12.03 -16.16
N LEU A 406 2.33 -11.80 -15.67
CA LEU A 406 1.10 -12.08 -16.42
C LEU A 406 0.96 -11.15 -17.64
N ALA A 407 1.28 -9.86 -17.50
CA ALA A 407 1.24 -8.91 -18.60
C ALA A 407 2.24 -9.30 -19.70
N ALA A 408 3.48 -9.62 -19.33
CA ALA A 408 4.49 -10.13 -20.26
C ALA A 408 3.99 -11.40 -20.98
N TRP A 409 3.51 -12.39 -20.22
CA TRP A 409 3.01 -13.64 -20.80
C TRP A 409 1.80 -13.44 -21.72
N LEU A 410 0.87 -12.55 -21.37
CA LEU A 410 -0.29 -12.23 -22.20
C LEU A 410 0.12 -11.58 -23.52
N VAL A 411 1.06 -10.62 -23.49
CA VAL A 411 1.58 -9.98 -24.71
C VAL A 411 2.28 -11.00 -25.59
N GLU A 412 3.18 -11.82 -25.03
CA GLU A 412 3.94 -12.81 -25.79
C GLU A 412 3.06 -13.93 -26.36
N SER A 413 2.03 -14.38 -25.63
CA SER A 413 1.15 -15.46 -26.10
C SER A 413 0.09 -15.00 -27.11
N SER A 414 -0.43 -13.78 -26.96
CA SER A 414 -1.43 -13.22 -27.87
C SER A 414 -0.84 -12.49 -29.08
N GLN A 415 0.43 -12.07 -28.98
CA GLN A 415 1.08 -11.15 -29.92
C GLN A 415 0.36 -9.79 -30.03
N ASP A 416 -0.46 -9.42 -29.03
CA ASP A 416 -1.17 -8.14 -28.96
C ASP A 416 -0.54 -7.22 -27.90
N LEU A 417 0.05 -6.12 -28.37
CA LEU A 417 0.67 -5.10 -27.53
C LEU A 417 -0.34 -4.36 -26.63
N MET A 418 -1.64 -4.44 -26.91
CA MET A 418 -2.70 -3.78 -26.13
C MET A 418 -3.20 -4.61 -24.95
N MET A 419 -2.74 -5.85 -24.78
CA MET A 419 -3.14 -6.71 -23.65
C MET A 419 -2.99 -6.07 -22.26
N PRO A 420 -1.92 -5.30 -21.96
CA PRO A 420 -1.80 -4.64 -20.67
C PRO A 420 -2.89 -3.57 -20.46
N ALA A 421 -3.37 -2.91 -21.52
CA ALA A 421 -4.49 -1.97 -21.43
C ALA A 421 -5.79 -2.67 -21.05
N TYR A 422 -6.12 -3.79 -21.70
CA TYR A 422 -7.31 -4.58 -21.37
C TYR A 422 -7.23 -5.15 -19.95
N TYR A 423 -6.03 -5.57 -19.53
CA TYR A 423 -5.78 -6.00 -18.16
C TYR A 423 -6.11 -4.88 -17.15
N LEU A 424 -5.62 -3.66 -17.39
CA LEU A 424 -5.94 -2.49 -16.55
C LEU A 424 -7.42 -2.14 -16.56
N MET A 425 -8.13 -2.30 -17.69
CA MET A 425 -9.58 -2.07 -17.75
C MET A 425 -10.36 -3.04 -16.87
N VAL A 426 -10.01 -4.33 -16.87
CA VAL A 426 -10.65 -5.31 -15.97
C VAL A 426 -10.45 -4.92 -14.51
N ILE A 427 -9.24 -4.47 -14.17
CA ILE A 427 -8.87 -4.06 -12.82
C ILE A 427 -9.55 -2.75 -12.41
N ALA A 428 -9.75 -1.85 -13.37
CA ALA A 428 -10.53 -0.63 -13.17
C ALA A 428 -11.98 -0.92 -12.77
N VAL A 429 -12.60 -1.98 -13.31
CA VAL A 429 -13.95 -2.40 -12.89
C VAL A 429 -13.95 -2.86 -11.42
N ILE A 430 -12.94 -3.61 -11.00
CA ILE A 430 -12.78 -4.01 -9.58
C ILE A 430 -12.62 -2.78 -8.68
N GLY A 431 -11.79 -1.82 -9.10
CA GLY A 431 -11.60 -0.54 -8.41
C GLY A 431 -12.91 0.26 -8.32
N LEU A 432 -13.69 0.32 -9.39
CA LEU A 432 -14.96 1.04 -9.44
C LEU A 432 -16.01 0.43 -8.50
N VAL A 433 -16.19 -0.89 -8.56
CA VAL A 433 -17.10 -1.63 -7.65
C VAL A 433 -16.69 -1.39 -6.19
N THR A 434 -15.38 -1.38 -5.93
CA THR A 434 -14.83 -1.11 -4.60
C THR A 434 -15.10 0.32 -4.15
N GLY A 435 -14.88 1.31 -5.03
CA GLY A 435 -15.19 2.72 -4.78
C GLY A 435 -16.67 2.94 -4.47
N ILE A 436 -17.57 2.25 -5.17
CA ILE A 436 -19.02 2.35 -4.92
C ILE A 436 -19.40 1.68 -3.60
N SER A 437 -18.80 0.55 -3.24
CA SER A 437 -19.10 -0.20 -2.02
C SER A 437 -18.48 0.41 -0.75
N MET A 438 -17.35 1.11 -0.86
CA MET A 438 -16.68 1.68 0.30
C MET A 438 -17.41 2.88 0.90
N LYS A 439 -17.30 3.05 2.21
CA LYS A 439 -17.80 4.24 2.92
C LYS A 439 -16.74 5.33 2.93
N GLU A 440 -17.18 6.58 2.87
CA GLU A 440 -16.28 7.72 3.03
C GLU A 440 -15.64 7.72 4.42
N THR A 441 -14.32 7.91 4.44
CA THR A 441 -13.49 7.91 5.66
C THR A 441 -12.86 9.27 5.93
N ALA A 442 -12.91 10.22 4.98
CA ALA A 442 -12.40 11.58 5.12
C ALA A 442 -13.01 12.31 6.31
N ASN A 443 -12.16 13.04 7.03
CA ASN A 443 -12.52 13.87 8.19
C ASN A 443 -13.30 13.10 9.27
N ARG A 444 -13.07 11.79 9.39
CA ARG A 444 -13.72 10.93 10.39
C ARG A 444 -12.68 10.24 11.26
N PRO A 445 -12.98 10.10 12.56
CA PRO A 445 -12.15 9.35 13.49
C PRO A 445 -12.00 7.90 13.03
N LEU A 446 -10.82 7.34 13.31
CA LEU A 446 -10.59 5.91 13.12
C LEU A 446 -11.64 5.11 13.91
N LYS A 447 -12.10 4.00 13.34
CA LYS A 447 -13.14 3.18 13.98
C LYS A 447 -12.66 2.67 15.35
N GLY A 448 -13.31 3.13 16.41
CA GLY A 448 -12.99 2.75 17.79
C GLY A 448 -11.87 3.59 18.42
N ALA A 449 -11.46 4.69 17.81
CA ALA A 449 -10.61 5.71 18.43
C ALA A 449 -11.43 6.95 18.80
N THR A 450 -10.93 7.76 19.73
CA THR A 450 -11.44 9.11 19.97
C THR A 450 -10.97 10.06 18.86
N PRO A 451 -11.67 11.20 18.65
CA PRO A 451 -11.25 12.17 17.65
C PRO A 451 -9.84 12.70 17.90
N ALA A 452 -9.07 12.89 16.83
CA ALA A 452 -7.72 13.44 16.88
C ALA A 452 -7.65 14.79 16.14
N ALA A 453 -7.16 15.82 16.84
CA ALA A 453 -7.05 17.19 16.36
C ALA A 453 -5.58 17.62 16.29
N SER A 454 -5.26 18.55 15.39
CA SER A 454 -3.92 19.16 15.32
C SER A 454 -3.69 20.24 16.37
N ASP A 455 -4.75 20.91 16.84
CA ASP A 455 -4.65 21.90 17.91
C ASP A 455 -5.94 21.97 18.76
N ILE A 456 -5.91 22.79 19.82
CA ILE A 456 -7.05 23.00 20.73
C ILE A 456 -8.25 23.64 20.00
N GLN A 457 -8.01 24.46 18.98
CA GLN A 457 -9.06 25.14 18.25
C GLN A 457 -9.83 24.14 17.37
N GLU A 458 -9.12 23.29 16.63
CA GLU A 458 -9.69 22.18 15.88
C GLU A 458 -10.41 21.20 16.82
N ALA A 459 -9.86 20.93 18.01
CA ALA A 459 -10.55 20.10 19.00
C ALA A 459 -11.91 20.67 19.42
N LYS A 460 -12.01 22.00 19.61
CA LYS A 460 -13.29 22.68 19.90
C LYS A 460 -14.26 22.60 18.72
N GLU A 461 -13.78 22.78 17.50
CA GLU A 461 -14.59 22.66 16.29
C GLU A 461 -15.17 21.26 16.14
N ILE A 462 -14.34 20.22 16.29
CA ILE A 462 -14.77 18.81 16.21
C ILE A 462 -15.83 18.51 17.28
N LEU A 463 -15.67 19.06 18.49
CA LEU A 463 -16.67 18.93 19.55
C LEU A 463 -17.98 19.64 19.21
N GLY A 464 -17.91 20.88 18.72
CA GLY A 464 -19.09 21.62 18.26
C GLY A 464 -19.85 20.84 17.20
N GLU A 465 -19.16 20.40 16.13
CA GLU A 465 -19.74 19.57 15.08
C GLU A 465 -20.35 18.28 15.62
N HIS A 466 -19.74 17.66 16.65
CA HIS A 466 -20.28 16.45 17.26
C HIS A 466 -21.58 16.71 18.01
N TYR A 467 -21.67 17.81 18.76
CA TYR A 467 -22.88 18.21 19.47
C TYR A 467 -23.99 18.59 18.49
N ASP A 468 -23.70 19.40 17.48
CA ASP A 468 -24.67 19.81 16.45
C ASP A 468 -25.26 18.58 15.72
N ASN A 469 -24.41 17.59 15.38
CA ASN A 469 -24.87 16.33 14.77
C ASN A 469 -25.74 15.48 15.69
N ILE A 470 -25.57 15.58 17.03
CA ILE A 470 -26.42 14.89 17.99
C ILE A 470 -27.77 15.59 18.08
N GLU A 471 -27.78 16.92 18.18
CA GLU A 471 -29.00 17.72 18.21
C GLU A 471 -29.84 17.47 16.96
N GLN A 472 -29.23 17.53 15.77
CA GLN A 472 -29.93 17.25 14.51
C GLN A 472 -30.53 15.84 14.46
N LYS A 473 -29.85 14.82 15.00
CA LYS A 473 -30.41 13.46 15.08
C LYS A 473 -31.56 13.34 16.07
N ILE A 474 -31.54 14.12 17.14
CA ILE A 474 -32.66 14.17 18.08
C ILE A 474 -33.88 14.76 17.37
N ASP A 475 -33.69 15.88 16.65
CA ASP A 475 -34.75 16.51 15.87
C ASP A 475 -35.31 15.57 14.79
N ASP A 476 -34.46 14.85 14.05
CA ASP A 476 -34.89 13.85 13.06
C ASP A 476 -35.74 12.74 13.69
N ILE A 477 -35.36 12.25 14.88
CA ILE A 477 -36.10 11.21 15.62
C ILE A 477 -37.43 11.76 16.12
N ASP A 478 -37.47 12.99 16.62
CA ASP A 478 -38.71 13.61 17.08
C ASP A 478 -39.69 13.83 15.91
N GLN A 479 -39.18 14.15 14.72
CA GLN A 479 -39.97 14.21 13.50
C GLN A 479 -40.52 12.82 13.09
N GLU A 480 -39.70 11.77 13.14
CA GLU A 480 -40.13 10.39 12.87
C GLU A 480 -41.20 9.93 13.88
N ILE A 481 -41.05 10.27 15.17
CA ILE A 481 -42.05 9.99 16.20
C ILE A 481 -43.38 10.70 15.88
N ALA A 482 -43.33 11.97 15.47
CA ALA A 482 -44.53 12.73 15.11
C ALA A 482 -45.26 12.09 13.91
N GLU A 483 -44.53 11.67 12.87
CA GLU A 483 -45.09 10.97 11.71
C GLU A 483 -45.73 9.63 12.11
N LEU A 484 -45.06 8.86 12.96
CA LEU A 484 -45.58 7.59 13.48
C LEU A 484 -46.83 7.79 14.34
N GLN A 485 -46.90 8.87 15.13
CA GLN A 485 -48.09 9.23 15.91
C GLN A 485 -49.27 9.57 15.00
N VAL A 486 -49.06 10.35 13.94
CA VAL A 486 -50.11 10.66 12.95
C VAL A 486 -50.60 9.38 12.27
N LYS A 487 -49.68 8.50 11.87
CA LYS A 487 -50.02 7.20 11.27
C LYS A 487 -50.82 6.31 12.22
N ARG A 488 -50.42 6.25 13.50
CA ARG A 488 -51.17 5.54 14.55
C ARG A 488 -52.59 6.09 14.67
N SER A 489 -52.76 7.40 14.77
CA SER A 489 -54.08 8.05 14.89
C SER A 489 -54.99 7.71 13.70
N ARG A 490 -54.45 7.67 12.48
CA ARG A 490 -55.19 7.26 11.28
C ARG A 490 -55.63 5.80 11.36
N LEU A 491 -54.77 4.89 11.81
CA LEU A 491 -55.11 3.47 11.97
C LEU A 491 -56.19 3.25 13.04
N VAL A 492 -56.13 3.98 14.15
CA VAL A 492 -57.16 3.94 15.21
C VAL A 492 -58.51 4.42 14.66
N GLN A 493 -58.53 5.49 13.86
CA GLN A 493 -59.77 5.98 13.22
C GLN A 493 -60.37 4.98 12.22
N GLN A 494 -59.56 4.12 11.59
CA GLN A 494 -60.03 3.08 10.67
C GLN A 494 -60.67 1.89 11.37
N HIS A 495 -60.37 1.66 12.65
CA HIS A 495 -60.91 0.57 13.45
C HIS A 495 -61.37 1.08 14.83
N PRO A 496 -62.53 1.78 14.89
CA PRO A 496 -63.02 2.44 16.11
C PRO A 496 -63.39 1.48 17.27
N ARG A 497 -63.34 0.15 17.06
CA ARG A 497 -63.61 -0.87 18.08
C ARG A 497 -62.36 -1.57 18.63
N ILE A 498 -61.15 -1.01 18.45
CA ILE A 498 -59.91 -1.63 18.96
C ILE A 498 -59.76 -1.49 20.48
N ASP A 499 -60.43 -0.50 21.07
CA ASP A 499 -60.41 -0.24 22.52
C ASP A 499 -61.72 -0.68 23.24
N GLU A 500 -62.65 -1.34 22.52
CA GLU A 500 -63.81 -2.08 23.07
C GLU A 500 -63.46 -3.57 23.20
#